data_AF-A0A2D6XAV2-F1
#
_entry.id   AF-A0A2D6XAV2-F1
#
_cell.length_a   1.000
_cell.length_b   1.000
_cell.length_c   1.000
_cell.angle_alpha   90.00
_cell.angle_beta   90.00
_cell.angle_gamma   90.00
#
_symmetry.space_group_name_H-M   'P 1'
#
loop_
_entity.id
_entity.type
_entity.pdbx_description
1 polymer ?
#
loop_
_entity_poly.entity_id
_entity_poly.type
_entity_poly.pdbx_seq_one_letter_code
_entity_poly.pdbx_strand_id
1 'polypeptide(L)'
;MVLGGLSKSAGSAYNFAKAAFSRGLSAGAALDVLKTQGMGIRRTDFLNIYRELRGAQEAAYHIRNIRKSYMPDPDRLPHAVTRIRRDYSFNVRLDVRDDLTGERYTRNITVTSDRNMSVEDIEDAAEEAFDQAVEEGSNPAAIEAKTVVSAKRS
;
A
#
# COMPACT_ATOMS: atom_id res chain seq x y z
N MET A 1 -3.24 11.57 14.18
CA MET A 1 -1.87 12.10 14.31
C MET A 1 -1.42 12.48 12.91
N VAL A 2 -1.26 13.78 12.63
CA VAL A 2 -1.00 14.31 11.29
C VAL A 2 0.50 14.16 10.99
N LEU A 3 0.86 13.30 10.04
CA LEU A 3 2.25 13.09 9.59
C LEU A 3 2.63 14.01 8.42
N GLY A 4 1.92 15.13 8.26
CA GLY A 4 2.31 16.26 7.40
C GLY A 4 3.34 17.14 8.10
N GLY A 5 4.55 16.62 8.30
CA GLY A 5 5.62 17.31 9.02
C GLY A 5 6.67 16.39 9.66
N LEU A 6 6.90 15.21 9.08
CA LEU A 6 7.94 14.30 9.58
C LEU A 6 9.31 14.98 9.47
N SER A 7 9.99 15.20 10.60
CA SER A 7 11.41 15.55 10.61
C SER A 7 12.21 14.50 9.84
N LYS A 8 13.39 14.86 9.30
CA LYS A 8 14.27 13.90 8.59
C LYS A 8 14.49 12.60 9.38
N SER A 9 14.54 12.68 10.71
CA SER A 9 14.66 11.51 11.61
C SER A 9 13.44 10.59 11.59
N ALA A 10 12.23 11.15 11.49
CA ALA A 10 10.99 10.39 11.56
C ALA A 10 10.67 9.69 10.22
N GLY A 11 11.07 10.27 9.08
CA GLY A 11 11.06 9.58 7.79
C GLY A 11 12.02 8.39 7.73
N SER A 12 13.25 8.54 8.26
CA SER A 12 14.21 7.43 8.37
C SER A 12 13.71 6.32 9.28
N ALA A 13 13.11 6.67 10.43
CA ALA A 13 12.53 5.70 11.35
C ALA A 13 11.35 4.93 10.73
N TYR A 14 10.52 5.58 9.91
CA TYR A 14 9.44 4.91 9.19
C TYR A 14 9.98 3.88 8.19
N ASN A 15 10.98 4.24 7.40
CA ASN A 15 11.60 3.31 6.44
C ASN A 15 12.27 2.13 7.15
N PHE A 16 12.94 2.39 8.28
CA PHE A 16 13.48 1.33 9.12
C PHE A 16 12.38 0.42 9.66
N ALA A 17 11.32 0.98 10.25
CA ALA A 17 10.20 0.22 10.81
C ALA A 17 9.55 -0.67 9.74
N LYS A 18 9.36 -0.13 8.52
CA LYS A 18 8.87 -0.88 7.37
C LYS A 18 9.79 -2.05 7.01
N ALA A 19 11.10 -1.83 6.93
CA ALA A 19 12.07 -2.89 6.64
C ALA A 19 12.13 -3.96 7.74
N ALA A 20 12.06 -3.55 9.01
CA ALA A 20 12.04 -4.46 10.15
C ALA A 20 10.76 -5.30 10.19
N PHE A 21 9.61 -4.66 9.92
CA PHE A 21 8.32 -5.33 9.81
C PHE A 21 8.30 -6.37 8.68
N SER A 22 8.80 -6.02 7.48
CA SER A 22 8.91 -6.96 6.36
C SER A 22 9.82 -8.16 6.65
N ARG A 23 10.74 -8.04 7.62
CA ARG A 23 11.62 -9.14 8.09
C ARG A 23 11.02 -9.93 9.25
N GLY A 24 9.79 -9.62 9.68
CA GLY A 24 9.12 -10.30 10.78
C GLY A 24 9.65 -9.93 12.19
N LEU A 25 10.45 -8.88 12.32
CA LEU A 25 10.94 -8.43 13.62
C LEU A 25 9.81 -7.80 14.42
N SER A 26 9.60 -8.22 15.67
CA SER A 26 8.61 -7.61 16.56
C SER A 26 8.88 -6.12 16.81
N ALA A 27 7.84 -5.35 17.18
CA ALA A 27 7.97 -3.93 17.45
C ALA A 27 9.03 -3.62 18.53
N GLY A 28 9.15 -4.46 19.56
CA GLY A 28 10.17 -4.32 20.61
C GLY A 28 11.58 -4.52 20.05
N ALA A 29 11.80 -5.63 19.34
CA ALA A 29 13.09 -5.94 18.74
C ALA A 29 13.52 -4.87 17.72
N ALA A 30 12.60 -4.41 16.88
CA ALA A 30 12.86 -3.35 15.91
C ALA A 30 13.22 -2.02 16.60
N LEU A 31 12.53 -1.66 17.68
CA LEU A 31 12.85 -0.45 18.45
C LEU A 31 14.23 -0.52 19.10
N ASP A 32 14.62 -1.68 19.63
CA ASP A 32 15.91 -1.85 20.28
C ASP A 32 17.05 -1.76 19.26
N VAL A 33 16.89 -2.32 18.05
CA VAL A 33 17.85 -2.12 16.94
C VAL A 33 17.90 -0.66 16.49
N LEU A 34 16.75 0.03 16.45
CA LEU A 34 16.73 1.44 16.06
C LEU A 34 17.49 2.31 17.09
N LYS A 35 17.37 2.00 18.38
CA LYS A 35 18.12 2.68 19.45
C LYS A 35 19.62 2.42 19.37
N THR A 36 20.05 1.18 19.08
CA THR A 36 21.48 0.87 18.93
C THR A 36 22.10 1.58 17.74
N GLN A 37 21.31 1.89 16.71
CA GLN A 37 21.71 2.70 15.56
C GLN A 37 21.71 4.22 15.84
N GLY A 38 21.42 4.66 17.07
CA GLY A 38 21.47 6.07 17.47
C GLY A 38 20.34 6.93 16.89
N MET A 39 19.29 6.32 16.33
CA MET A 39 18.14 7.05 15.81
C MET A 39 17.19 7.47 16.94
N GLY A 40 17.13 8.77 17.20
CA GLY A 40 16.25 9.37 18.21
C GLY A 40 14.80 9.46 17.74
N ILE A 41 13.98 8.46 18.05
CA ILE A 41 12.51 8.53 17.97
C ILE A 41 11.90 8.23 19.34
N ARG A 42 10.79 8.89 19.67
CA ARG A 42 10.03 8.54 20.87
C ARG A 42 9.42 7.15 20.68
N ARG A 43 9.49 6.32 21.72
CA ARG A 43 8.90 4.96 21.72
C ARG A 43 7.44 4.97 21.27
N THR A 44 6.66 5.94 21.75
CA THR A 44 5.23 6.05 21.40
C THR A 44 5.03 6.25 19.90
N ASP A 45 5.82 7.12 19.27
CA ASP A 45 5.72 7.40 17.83
C ASP A 45 6.12 6.17 17.01
N PHE A 46 7.20 5.48 17.41
CA PHE A 46 7.62 4.24 16.77
C PHE A 46 6.55 3.14 16.85
N LEU A 47 5.96 2.96 18.03
CA LEU A 47 4.89 1.98 18.22
C LEU A 47 3.64 2.31 17.40
N ASN A 48 3.33 3.60 17.22
CA ASN A 48 2.23 4.02 16.35
C ASN A 48 2.50 3.67 14.89
N ILE A 49 3.69 4.00 14.38
CA ILE A 49 4.12 3.58 13.02
C ILE A 49 4.00 2.07 12.85
N TYR A 50 4.47 1.31 13.83
CA TYR A 50 4.46 -0.14 13.75
C TYR A 50 3.04 -0.73 13.77
N ARG A 51 2.13 -0.15 14.57
CA ARG A 51 0.70 -0.53 14.57
C ARG A 51 0.02 -0.21 13.24
N GLU A 52 0.37 0.92 12.62
CA GLU A 52 -0.15 1.28 11.30
C GLU A 52 0.30 0.30 10.22
N LEU A 53 1.58 -0.09 10.21
CA LEU A 53 2.10 -1.11 9.29
C LEU A 53 1.37 -2.44 9.44
N ARG A 54 1.11 -2.84 10.69
CA ARG A 54 0.31 -4.03 10.99
C ARG A 54 -1.13 -3.90 10.51
N GLY A 55 -1.80 -2.78 10.80
CA GLY A 55 -3.17 -2.53 10.34
C GLY A 55 -3.29 -2.54 8.81
N ALA A 56 -2.28 -2.02 8.10
CA ALA A 56 -2.23 -2.12 6.65
C ALA A 56 -2.09 -3.56 6.14
N GLN A 57 -1.29 -4.40 6.82
CA GLN A 57 -1.16 -5.82 6.47
C GLN A 57 -2.46 -6.61 6.76
N GLU A 58 -3.10 -6.34 7.90
CA GLU A 58 -4.36 -6.99 8.28
C GLU A 58 -5.49 -6.60 7.30
N ALA A 59 -5.57 -5.33 6.92
CA ALA A 59 -6.52 -4.86 5.90
C ALA A 59 -6.24 -5.49 4.53
N ALA A 60 -4.98 -5.59 4.11
CA ALA A 60 -4.59 -6.27 2.87
C ALA A 60 -5.04 -7.74 2.86
N TYR A 61 -4.83 -8.45 3.97
CA TYR A 61 -5.28 -9.84 4.12
C TYR A 61 -6.80 -9.95 4.05
N HIS A 62 -7.52 -9.01 4.66
CA HIS A 62 -8.97 -9.00 4.60
C HIS A 62 -9.47 -8.81 3.18
N ILE A 63 -9.01 -7.75 2.49
CA ILE A 63 -9.41 -7.39 1.12
C ILE A 63 -9.18 -8.55 0.14
N ARG A 64 -8.04 -9.24 0.25
CA ARG A 64 -7.73 -10.39 -0.62
C ARG A 64 -8.74 -11.53 -0.52
N ASN A 65 -9.44 -11.65 0.60
CA ASN A 65 -10.45 -12.70 0.83
C ASN A 65 -11.88 -12.22 0.56
N ILE A 66 -12.08 -10.96 0.16
CA ILE A 66 -13.39 -10.42 -0.20
C ILE A 66 -13.74 -10.89 -1.62
N ARG A 67 -15.01 -11.25 -1.83
CA ARG A 67 -15.52 -11.57 -3.17
C ARG A 67 -15.47 -10.33 -4.06
N LYS A 68 -15.17 -10.50 -5.35
CA LYS A 68 -14.99 -9.38 -6.29
C LYS A 68 -16.13 -8.35 -6.28
N SER A 69 -17.38 -8.81 -6.23
CA SER A 69 -18.58 -7.97 -6.21
C SER A 69 -18.86 -7.25 -4.88
N TYR A 70 -18.03 -7.45 -3.86
CA TYR A 70 -18.22 -6.85 -2.53
C TYR A 70 -17.24 -5.71 -2.29
N MET A 71 -17.67 -4.76 -1.46
CA MET A 71 -16.87 -3.63 -1.02
C MET A 71 -16.07 -3.98 0.24
N PRO A 72 -14.83 -3.48 0.39
CA PRO A 72 -14.11 -3.54 1.65
C PRO A 72 -14.89 -2.85 2.77
N ASP A 73 -14.92 -3.44 3.97
CA ASP A 73 -15.49 -2.78 5.15
C ASP A 73 -14.70 -1.50 5.46
N PRO A 74 -15.30 -0.29 5.36
CA PRO A 74 -14.60 0.97 5.59
C PRO A 74 -13.96 1.08 6.97
N ASP A 75 -14.54 0.45 7.99
CA ASP A 75 -14.04 0.54 9.37
C ASP A 75 -12.80 -0.34 9.62
N ARG A 76 -12.54 -1.27 8.71
CA ARG A 76 -11.33 -2.10 8.71
C ARG A 76 -10.21 -1.52 7.85
N LEU A 77 -10.46 -0.41 7.15
CA LEU A 77 -9.45 0.26 6.35
C LEU A 77 -8.58 1.17 7.23
N PRO A 78 -7.24 1.08 7.14
CA PRO A 78 -6.36 1.98 7.85
C PRO A 78 -6.55 3.41 7.34
N HIS A 79 -6.45 4.37 8.25
CA HIS A 79 -6.42 5.78 7.85
C HIS A 79 -5.12 6.12 7.13
N ALA A 80 -5.22 7.03 6.15
CA ALA A 80 -4.10 7.52 5.41
C ALA A 80 -3.22 8.38 6.31
N VAL A 81 -1.95 8.00 6.35
CA VAL A 81 -0.88 8.70 7.08
C VAL A 81 -0.70 10.14 6.59
N THR A 82 -0.79 10.33 5.27
CA THR A 82 -0.72 11.61 4.59
C THR A 82 -2.10 12.02 4.10
N ARG A 83 -2.37 13.32 4.03
CA ARG A 83 -3.58 13.83 3.37
C ARG A 83 -3.64 13.29 1.94
N ILE A 84 -4.65 12.47 1.67
CA ILE A 84 -4.97 12.00 0.33
C ILE A 84 -5.99 12.95 -0.31
N ARG A 85 -6.00 13.01 -1.64
CA ARG A 85 -6.87 13.94 -2.39
C ARG A 85 -8.35 13.53 -2.38
N ARG A 86 -8.63 12.27 -2.08
CA ARG A 86 -9.94 11.61 -2.16
C ARG A 86 -10.14 10.76 -0.91
N ASP A 87 -11.37 10.41 -0.57
CA ASP A 87 -11.70 9.70 0.67
C ASP A 87 -11.13 8.28 0.76
N TYR A 88 -10.86 7.64 -0.38
CA TYR A 88 -10.30 6.30 -0.47
C TYR A 88 -9.11 6.25 -1.43
N SER A 89 -8.12 5.43 -1.09
CA SER A 89 -6.95 5.11 -1.92
C SER A 89 -6.67 3.62 -1.87
N PHE A 90 -6.78 2.97 -3.02
CA PHE A 90 -6.54 1.55 -3.23
C PHE A 90 -5.23 1.38 -4.02
N ASN A 91 -4.38 0.44 -3.62
CA ASN A 91 -3.21 0.05 -4.40
C ASN A 91 -3.45 -1.35 -4.96
N VAL A 92 -3.45 -1.44 -6.28
CA VAL A 92 -3.62 -2.66 -7.04
C VAL A 92 -2.28 -3.08 -7.60
N ARG A 93 -1.93 -4.34 -7.41
CA ARG A 93 -0.81 -4.99 -8.06
C ARG A 93 -1.32 -5.67 -9.32
N LEU A 94 -0.67 -5.34 -10.43
CA LEU A 94 -0.82 -5.99 -11.72
C LEU A 94 0.43 -6.83 -11.96
N ASP A 95 0.25 -8.12 -12.19
CA ASP A 95 1.30 -8.96 -12.73
C ASP A 95 1.14 -8.98 -14.25
N VAL A 96 2.15 -8.45 -14.93
CA VAL A 96 2.12 -8.11 -16.34
C VAL A 96 3.17 -8.92 -17.07
N ARG A 97 2.81 -9.36 -18.27
CA ARG A 97 3.72 -9.97 -19.23
C ARG A 97 3.89 -9.03 -20.41
N ASP A 98 5.14 -8.73 -20.75
CA ASP A 98 5.50 -8.01 -21.97
C ASP A 98 5.33 -8.95 -23.17
N ASP A 99 4.57 -8.54 -24.18
CA ASP A 99 4.25 -9.41 -25.32
C ASP A 99 5.41 -9.52 -26.32
N LEU A 100 6.32 -8.53 -26.36
CA LEU A 100 7.46 -8.52 -27.27
C LEU A 100 8.61 -9.37 -26.76
N THR A 101 8.89 -9.28 -25.46
CA THR A 101 10.04 -9.94 -24.82
C THR A 101 9.65 -11.22 -24.08
N GLY A 102 8.36 -11.35 -23.72
CA GLY A 102 7.87 -12.42 -22.85
C GLY A 102 8.26 -12.23 -21.37
N GLU A 103 8.90 -11.13 -21.01
CA GLU A 103 9.32 -10.87 -19.64
C GLU A 103 8.13 -10.57 -18.72
N ARG A 104 8.23 -11.04 -17.48
CA ARG A 104 7.22 -10.79 -16.45
C ARG A 104 7.70 -9.71 -15.49
N TYR A 105 6.85 -8.72 -15.26
CA TYR A 105 7.11 -7.69 -14.28
C TYR A 105 5.83 -7.32 -13.51
N THR A 106 6.02 -6.72 -12.34
CA THR A 106 4.92 -6.29 -11.50
C THR A 106 4.79 -4.77 -11.56
N ARG A 107 3.58 -4.28 -11.81
CA ARG A 107 3.24 -2.85 -11.75
C ARG A 107 2.26 -2.59 -10.63
N ASN A 108 2.48 -1.53 -9.85
CA ASN A 108 1.54 -1.12 -8.81
C ASN A 108 0.82 0.15 -9.29
N ILE A 109 -0.51 0.13 -9.27
CA ILE A 109 -1.37 1.24 -9.66
C ILE A 109 -2.15 1.71 -8.43
N THR A 110 -2.17 3.02 -8.22
CA THR A 110 -2.97 3.64 -7.16
C THR A 110 -4.27 4.17 -7.75
N VAL A 111 -5.39 3.60 -7.31
CA VAL A 111 -6.75 4.05 -7.63
C VAL A 111 -7.26 4.90 -6.46
N THR A 112 -7.74 6.11 -6.73
CA THR A 112 -8.30 7.00 -5.70
C THR A 112 -9.74 7.36 -6.00
N SER A 113 -10.61 7.35 -5.00
CA SER A 113 -12.06 7.57 -5.16
C SER A 113 -12.66 8.24 -3.93
N ASP A 114 -13.71 9.05 -4.11
CA ASP A 114 -14.48 9.63 -2.99
C ASP A 114 -15.50 8.66 -2.40
N ARG A 115 -15.73 7.53 -3.08
CA ARG A 115 -16.64 6.47 -2.62
C ARG A 115 -15.89 5.16 -2.45
N ASN A 116 -16.36 4.35 -1.51
CA ASN A 116 -15.93 2.97 -1.41
C ASN A 116 -16.38 2.23 -2.68
N MET A 117 -15.51 1.35 -3.18
CA MET A 117 -15.68 0.64 -4.45
C MET A 117 -15.64 -0.85 -4.20
N SER A 118 -16.30 -1.64 -5.07
CA SER A 118 -16.15 -3.10 -5.00
C SER A 118 -14.74 -3.50 -5.44
N VAL A 119 -14.30 -4.70 -5.04
CA VAL A 119 -12.99 -5.21 -5.47
C VAL A 119 -12.91 -5.30 -7.00
N GLU A 120 -14.01 -5.65 -7.67
CA GLU A 120 -14.14 -5.66 -9.13
C GLU A 120 -13.94 -4.26 -9.72
N ASP A 121 -14.70 -3.26 -9.25
CA ASP A 121 -14.58 -1.89 -9.76
C ASP A 121 -13.16 -1.33 -9.56
N ILE A 122 -12.49 -1.70 -8.46
CA ILE A 122 -11.11 -1.28 -8.17
C ILE A 122 -10.13 -1.93 -9.15
N GLU A 123 -10.29 -3.23 -9.42
CA GLU A 123 -9.46 -3.97 -10.37
C GLU A 123 -9.65 -3.46 -11.81
N ASP A 124 -10.88 -3.15 -12.19
CA ASP A 124 -11.22 -2.66 -13.53
C ASP A 124 -10.72 -1.23 -13.75
N ALA A 125 -10.87 -0.35 -12.76
CA ALA A 125 -10.29 0.99 -12.81
C ALA A 125 -8.76 0.98 -12.89
N ALA A 126 -8.11 -0.04 -12.30
CA ALA A 126 -6.66 -0.20 -12.42
C ALA A 126 -6.23 -0.74 -13.78
N GLU A 127 -7.01 -1.64 -14.38
CA GLU A 127 -6.80 -2.14 -15.74
C GLU A 127 -6.97 -1.03 -16.77
N GLU A 128 -8.05 -0.25 -16.71
CA GLU A 128 -8.28 0.89 -17.61
C GLU A 128 -7.11 1.90 -17.55
N ALA A 129 -6.63 2.21 -16.35
CA ALA A 129 -5.47 3.08 -16.17
C ALA A 129 -4.16 2.47 -16.68
N PHE A 130 -4.04 1.15 -16.69
CA PHE A 130 -2.88 0.45 -17.26
C PHE A 130 -2.92 0.49 -18.78
N ASP A 131 -4.06 0.15 -19.37
CA ASP A 131 -4.27 0.09 -20.81
C ASP A 131 -4.04 1.46 -21.45
N GLN A 132 -4.56 2.53 -20.84
CA GLN A 132 -4.30 3.89 -21.29
C GLN A 132 -2.80 4.23 -21.28
N ALA A 133 -2.08 3.82 -20.24
CA ALA A 133 -0.63 4.05 -20.15
C ALA A 133 0.17 3.19 -21.15
N VAL A 134 -0.35 2.03 -21.55
CA VAL A 134 0.24 1.17 -22.59
C VAL A 134 0.03 1.75 -23.98
N GLU A 135 -1.18 2.24 -24.28
CA GLU A 135 -1.49 2.91 -25.56
C GLU A 135 -0.59 4.13 -25.80
N GLU A 136 -0.38 4.95 -24.77
CA GLU A 136 0.53 6.10 -24.84
C GLU A 136 2.02 5.70 -24.97
N GLY A 137 2.39 4.53 -24.43
CA GLY A 137 3.76 4.03 -24.36
C GLY A 137 4.20 3.11 -25.52
N SER A 138 3.27 2.69 -26.39
CA SER A 138 3.52 1.79 -27.54
C SER A 138 4.21 0.44 -27.21
N ASN A 139 4.09 -0.07 -25.98
CA ASN A 139 4.63 -1.38 -25.62
C ASN A 139 3.50 -2.36 -25.28
N PRO A 140 3.17 -3.34 -26.15
CA PRO A 140 2.08 -4.27 -25.89
C PRO A 140 2.43 -5.16 -24.69
N ALA A 141 1.54 -5.15 -23.70
CA ALA A 141 1.72 -5.93 -22.48
C ALA A 141 0.36 -6.44 -22.01
N ALA A 142 0.30 -7.71 -21.63
CA ALA A 142 -0.90 -8.38 -21.16
C ALA A 142 -0.91 -8.50 -19.63
N ILE A 143 -2.06 -8.24 -19.01
CA ILE A 143 -2.27 -8.46 -17.58
C ILE A 143 -2.57 -9.94 -17.33
N GLU A 144 -1.72 -10.61 -16.56
CA GLU A 144 -1.94 -12.01 -16.16
C GLU A 144 -2.75 -12.11 -14.86
N ALA A 145 -2.58 -11.15 -13.93
CA ALA A 145 -3.32 -11.12 -12.67
C ALA A 145 -3.51 -9.71 -12.11
N LYS A 146 -4.65 -9.51 -11.45
CA LYS A 146 -5.01 -8.29 -10.71
C LYS A 146 -5.19 -8.64 -9.24
N THR A 147 -4.62 -7.86 -8.33
CA THR A 147 -4.81 -8.07 -6.89
C THR A 147 -4.76 -6.75 -6.14
N VAL A 148 -5.81 -6.44 -5.38
CA VAL A 148 -5.79 -5.30 -4.45
C VAL A 148 -4.87 -5.64 -3.26
N VAL A 149 -3.76 -4.91 -3.14
CA VAL A 149 -2.72 -5.18 -2.13
C VAL A 149 -2.91 -4.34 -0.88
N SER A 150 -3.49 -3.15 -0.99
CA SER A 150 -3.82 -2.34 0.18
C SER A 150 -4.90 -1.33 -0.13
N ALA A 151 -5.62 -0.89 0.89
CA ALA A 151 -6.55 0.21 0.81
C ALA A 151 -6.38 1.11 2.03
N LYS A 152 -6.66 2.39 1.84
CA LYS A 152 -6.58 3.44 2.87
C LYS A 152 -7.79 4.35 2.75
N ARG A 153 -8.27 4.85 3.88
CA ARG A 153 -9.30 5.90 3.94
C ARG A 153 -8.73 7.21 4.48
N SER A 154 -9.29 8.36 4.12
CA SER A 154 -8.80 9.66 4.62
C SER A 154 -9.04 9.85 6.11
#